data_AF-A0A7C4UR38-F1
#
_entry.id   AF-A0A7C4UR38-F1
#
_cell.length_a   1.000
_cell.length_b   1.000
_cell.length_c   1.000
_cell.angle_alpha   90.00
_cell.angle_beta   90.00
_cell.angle_gamma   90.00
#
_symmetry.space_group_name_H-M   'P 1'
#
loop_
_entity.id
_entity.type
_entity.pdbx_description
1 polymer ?
#
loop_
_entity_poly.entity_id
_entity_poly.type
_entity_poly.pdbx_seq_one_letter_code
_entity_poly.pdbx_strand_id
1 'polypeptide(L)' 'MMWNVQDVVYKINDEVVGSVITREDVLSYARRYGYQNFNVLSEDGRYLTPDDFPYSGNVRVIPIGKLG' A
#
# COMPACT_ATOMS: atom_id res chain seq x y z
N MET A 1 -20.78 1.25 -27.91
CA MET A 1 -20.74 1.44 -26.45
C MET A 1 -19.35 1.04 -25.99
N MET A 2 -18.47 2.02 -25.73
CA MET A 2 -17.18 1.74 -25.10
C MET A 2 -17.45 1.57 -23.61
N TRP A 3 -17.28 0.36 -23.09
CA TRP A 3 -17.25 0.14 -21.66
C TRP A 3 -15.98 0.83 -21.14
N ASN A 4 -16.14 1.95 -20.44
CA ASN A 4 -15.09 2.48 -19.58
C ASN A 4 -14.92 1.47 -18.44
N VAL A 5 -14.09 0.45 -18.66
CA VAL A 5 -13.56 -0.36 -17.58
C VAL A 5 -12.66 0.59 -16.82
N GLN A 6 -13.16 1.16 -15.72
CA GLN A 6 -12.26 1.74 -14.73
C GLN A 6 -11.47 0.54 -14.20
N ASP A 7 -10.26 0.34 -14.72
CA ASP A 7 -9.31 -0.57 -14.10
C ASP A 7 -9.25 -0.20 -12.62
N VAL A 8 -9.64 -1.15 -11.77
CA VAL A 8 -9.57 -0.93 -10.32
C VAL A 8 -8.10 -0.79 -10.00
N VAL A 9 -7.71 0.43 -9.64
CA VAL A 9 -6.33 0.76 -9.27
C VAL A 9 -6.28 1.11 -7.79
N TYR A 10 -5.44 0.38 -7.07
CA TYR A 10 -5.18 0.60 -5.65
C TYR A 10 -3.96 1.46 -5.43
N LYS A 11 -3.96 2.12 -4.27
CA LYS A 11 -2.94 3.11 -3.90
C LYS A 11 -2.22 2.76 -2.61
N ILE A 12 -0.94 3.14 -2.55
CA ILE A 12 -0.17 3.24 -1.30
C ILE A 12 0.03 4.73 -1.00
N ASN A 13 -0.55 5.26 0.09
CA ASN A 13 -0.40 6.68 0.48
C ASN A 13 -0.55 7.65 -0.73
N ASP A 14 -1.59 7.47 -1.55
CA ASP A 14 -1.90 8.24 -2.77
C ASP A 14 -1.12 7.88 -4.06
N GLU A 15 -0.09 7.03 -4.02
CA GLU A 15 0.59 6.52 -5.22
C GLU A 15 -0.14 5.31 -5.82
N VAL A 16 -0.52 5.42 -7.10
CA VAL A 16 -1.12 4.33 -7.86
C VAL A 16 -0.08 3.23 -8.11
N VAL A 17 -0.40 2.01 -7.67
CA VAL A 17 0.49 0.85 -7.84
C VAL A 17 -0.03 -0.08 -8.94
N GLY A 18 -1.29 -0.50 -8.84
CA GLY A 18 -1.87 -1.48 -9.76
C GLY A 18 -3.18 -2.04 -9.27
N SER A 19 -3.58 -3.19 -9.81
CA SER A 19 -4.86 -3.85 -9.48
C SER A 19 -4.82 -4.72 -8.22
N VAL A 20 -3.65 -4.95 -7.63
CA VAL A 20 -3.44 -5.53 -6.30
C VAL A 20 -2.19 -4.89 -5.70
N ILE A 21 -2.12 -4.84 -4.38
CA ILE A 21 -0.92 -4.42 -3.67
C ILE A 21 -0.24 -5.66 -3.13
N THR A 22 1.00 -5.88 -3.52
CA THR A 22 1.82 -6.97 -2.99
C THR A 22 2.67 -6.50 -1.82
N ARG A 23 3.21 -7.46 -1.08
CA ARG A 23 4.21 -7.18 -0.04
C ARG A 23 5.43 -6.47 -0.63
N GLU A 24 5.83 -6.81 -1.86
CA GLU A 24 6.99 -6.21 -2.52
C GLU A 24 6.75 -4.75 -2.89
N ASP A 25 5.53 -4.40 -3.31
CA ASP A 25 5.15 -3.01 -3.60
C ASP A 25 5.27 -2.14 -2.35
N VAL A 26 4.77 -2.64 -1.22
CA VAL A 26 4.88 -1.95 0.08
C VAL A 26 6.33 -1.80 0.51
N LEU A 27 7.15 -2.85 0.37
CA LEU A 27 8.57 -2.80 0.72
C LEU A 27 9.34 -1.84 -0.21
N SER A 28 9.03 -1.84 -1.49
CA SER A 28 9.63 -0.95 -2.48
C SER A 28 9.27 0.51 -2.22
N TYR A 29 7.99 0.78 -1.93
CA TYR A 29 7.52 2.09 -1.47
C TYR A 29 8.26 2.53 -0.20
N ALA A 30 8.28 1.70 0.84
CA ALA A 30 8.94 2.01 2.10
C ALA A 30 10.44 2.31 1.90
N ARG A 31 11.16 1.50 1.12
CA ARG A 31 12.58 1.73 0.80
C ARG A 31 12.81 3.03 0.04
N ARG A 32 11.96 3.33 -0.95
CA ARG A 32 12.03 4.57 -1.75
C ARG A 32 11.91 5.81 -0.88
N TYR A 33 11.06 5.76 0.15
CA TYR A 33 10.83 6.85 1.10
C TYR A 33 11.71 6.79 2.36
N GLY A 34 12.65 5.84 2.43
CA GLY A 34 13.60 5.71 3.55
C GLY A 34 12.98 5.19 4.85
N TYR A 35 11.84 4.51 4.80
CA TYR A 35 11.20 3.91 5.97
C TYR A 35 11.90 2.61 6.35
N GLN A 36 12.59 2.62 7.49
CA GLN A 36 13.24 1.43 8.04
C GLN A 36 12.26 0.56 8.83
N ASN A 37 11.35 1.20 9.58
CA ASN A 37 10.28 0.55 10.32
C ASN A 37 8.96 1.24 9.96
N PHE A 38 7.94 0.47 9.62
CA PHE A 38 6.64 1.00 9.24
C PHE A 38 5.52 0.02 9.59
N ASN A 39 4.34 0.57 9.82
CA ASN A 39 3.08 -0.16 9.88
C ASN A 39 2.37 -0.02 8.54
N VAL A 40 1.55 -1.01 8.21
CA VAL A 40 0.66 -0.93 7.06
C VAL A 40 -0.77 -1.04 7.56
N LEU A 41 -1.63 -0.15 7.08
CA LEU A 41 -3.05 -0.11 7.40
C LEU A 41 -3.87 -0.28 6.12
N SER A 42 -5.00 -0.96 6.20
CA SER A 42 -6.03 -0.90 5.17
C SER A 42 -6.69 0.47 5.11
N GLU A 43 -7.49 0.69 4.08
CA GLU A 43 -8.38 1.86 3.95
C GLU A 43 -9.27 2.08 5.19
N ASP A 44 -9.75 0.99 5.82
CA ASP A 44 -10.57 1.03 7.02
C ASP A 44 -9.77 1.23 8.33
N GLY A 45 -8.44 1.36 8.24
CA GLY A 45 -7.57 1.54 9.41
C GLY A 45 -7.24 0.24 10.17
N ARG A 46 -7.43 -0.93 9.56
CA ARG A 46 -6.98 -2.21 10.12
C ARG A 46 -5.51 -2.42 9.83
N TYR A 47 -4.71 -2.84 10.82
CA TYR A 47 -3.33 -3.25 10.57
C TYR A 47 -3.28 -4.46 9.65
N LEU A 48 -2.44 -4.37 8.62
CA LEU A 48 -2.15 -5.47 7.69
C LEU A 48 -0.79 -6.08 8.06
N THR A 49 -0.79 -7.39 8.13
CA THR A 49 0.40 -8.22 8.34
C THR A 49 0.95 -8.70 6.99
N PRO A 50 2.19 -9.24 6.94
CA PRO A 50 2.73 -9.79 5.70
C PRO A 50 1.86 -10.87 5.03
N ASP A 51 1.07 -11.60 5.82
CA ASP A 51 0.18 -12.68 5.34
C ASP A 51 -1.14 -12.16 4.73
N ASP A 52 -1.48 -10.89 4.94
CA ASP A 52 -2.65 -10.24 4.32
C ASP A 52 -2.39 -9.84 2.86
N PHE A 53 -1.16 -9.99 2.36
CA PHE A 53 -0.78 -9.68 0.99
C PHE A 53 -0.78 -10.94 0.09
N PRO A 54 -1.26 -10.85 -1.16
CA PRO A 54 -1.68 -9.64 -1.88
C PRO A 54 -3.02 -9.09 -1.38
N TYR A 55 -3.11 -7.76 -1.29
CA TYR A 55 -4.26 -7.04 -0.76
C TYR A 55 -4.99 -6.29 -1.88
N SER A 56 -6.31 -6.46 -1.96
CA SER A 56 -7.18 -5.81 -2.95
C SER A 56 -7.88 -4.61 -2.33
N GLY A 57 -7.13 -3.55 -2.07
CA GLY A 57 -7.63 -2.31 -1.48
C GLY A 57 -6.53 -1.26 -1.35
N ASN A 58 -6.91 -0.02 -1.07
CA ASN A 58 -5.93 1.02 -0.73
C ASN A 58 -5.25 0.69 0.59
N VAL A 59 -3.97 1.02 0.70
CA VAL A 59 -3.21 0.85 1.94
C VAL A 59 -2.48 2.14 2.31
N ARG A 60 -2.24 2.29 3.60
CA ARG A 60 -1.45 3.38 4.16
C ARG A 60 -0.21 2.83 4.83
N VAL A 61 0.96 3.30 4.41
CA VAL A 61 2.25 2.95 5.01
C VAL A 61 2.65 4.07 5.96
N ILE A 62 2.70 3.76 7.25
CA ILE A 62 3.01 4.74 8.30
C ILE A 62 4.38 4.40 8.91
N PRO A 63 5.40 5.27 8.79
CA PRO A 63 6.68 5.03 9.43
C PRO A 63 6.54 4.99 10.95
N ILE A 64 7.12 3.97 11.59
CA ILE A 64 7.19 3.85 13.05
C ILE A 64 8.51 4.48 13.48
N GLY A 65 8.47 5.80 13.66
CA GLY A 65 9.57 6.62 14.14
C GLY A 65 10.45 7.22 13.03
N LYS A 66 10.50 8.56 12.99
CA LYS A 66 11.81 9.22 12.95
C LYS A 66 12.32 9.20 14.39
N LEU A 67 13.33 8.39 14.70
CA LEU A 67 14.23 8.74 15.78
C LEU A 67 15.23 9.74 15.19
N GLY A 68 15.04 11.03 15.51
CA GLY A 68 15.94 12.12 15.10
C GLY A 68 15.36 13.02 14.02
#